data_AF-A0A915JZY3-F1
#
_entry.id   AF-A0A915JZY3-F1
#
_cell.length_a   1.000
_cell.length_b   1.000
_cell.length_c   1.000
_cell.angle_alpha   90.00
_cell.angle_beta   90.00
_cell.angle_gamma   90.00
#
_symmetry.space_group_name_H-M   'P 1'
#
loop_
_entity.id
_entity.type
_entity.pdbx_description
1 polymer ?
#
loop_
_entity_poly.entity_id
_entity_poly.type
_entity_poly.pdbx_seq_one_letter_code
_entity_poly.pdbx_strand_id
1 'polypeptide(L)'
;MQELCEILKIPKVKTTAYHLQCNKMVEHFNQTLIPQLKKYTTNDPDNWECFFPYAFFAYNATRHTTTHHSPFSLLQGYEPCITFNYDWVCHLTLPLNYDAYQHILTLAQLKMYESIKTNLNKAADASKKYFDQKAHKFKININDLVLLTKT
;
A
#
# COMPACT_ATOMS: atom_id res chain seq x y z
N MET A 1 -17.48 9.53 16.99
CA MET A 1 -16.90 8.62 15.96
C MET A 1 -17.77 7.41 15.64
N GLN A 2 -18.36 6.71 16.61
CA GLN A 2 -19.23 5.56 16.31
C GLN A 2 -20.48 5.96 15.53
N GLU A 3 -21.17 7.02 15.97
CA GLU A 3 -22.32 7.61 15.29
C GLU A 3 -22.01 8.04 13.85
N LEU A 4 -20.83 8.62 13.60
CA LEU A 4 -20.40 9.01 12.25
C LEU A 4 -20.22 7.79 11.33
N CYS A 5 -19.61 6.71 11.83
CA CYS A 5 -19.45 5.47 11.07
C CYS A 5 -20.82 4.83 10.74
N GLU A 6 -21.78 4.91 11.66
CA GLU A 6 -23.15 4.40 11.45
C GLU A 6 -23.88 5.20 10.36
N ILE A 7 -23.79 6.54 10.38
CA ILE A 7 -24.37 7.41 9.34
C ILE A 7 -23.75 7.10 7.97
N LEU A 8 -22.43 6.95 7.91
CA LEU A 8 -21.71 6.68 6.66
C LEU A 8 -21.74 5.19 6.25
N LYS A 9 -22.39 4.32 7.05
CA LYS A 9 -22.44 2.87 6.84
C LYS A 9 -21.05 2.22 6.71
N ILE A 10 -20.07 2.75 7.43
CA ILE A 10 -18.69 2.25 7.44
C ILE A 10 -18.55 1.24 8.59
N PRO A 11 -18.24 -0.04 8.31
CA PRO A 11 -18.03 -1.02 9.37
C PRO A 11 -16.76 -0.67 10.14
N LYS A 12 -16.90 -0.42 11.45
CA LYS A 12 -15.76 -0.10 12.32
C LYS A 12 -15.11 -1.39 12.83
N VAL A 13 -13.88 -1.64 12.39
CA VAL A 13 -13.04 -2.73 12.91
C VAL A 13 -12.19 -2.20 14.06
N LYS A 14 -12.17 -2.91 15.19
CA LYS A 14 -11.28 -2.62 16.33
C LYS A 14 -10.18 -3.68 16.38
N THR A 15 -8.94 -3.24 16.48
CA THR A 15 -7.80 -4.14 16.71
C THR A 15 -7.62 -4.35 18.21
N THR A 16 -7.25 -5.56 18.62
CA THR A 16 -6.87 -5.82 20.01
C THR A 16 -5.55 -5.11 20.34
N ALA A 17 -5.38 -4.75 21.62
CA ALA A 17 -4.12 -4.16 22.08
C ALA A 17 -2.95 -5.10 21.77
N TYR A 18 -1.82 -4.54 21.34
CA TYR A 18 -0.60 -5.27 20.98
C TYR A 18 -0.69 -6.24 19.78
N HIS A 19 -1.76 -6.17 18.98
CA HIS A 19 -1.88 -6.97 17.75
C HIS A 19 -1.66 -6.11 16.49
N LEU A 20 -0.39 -5.78 16.24
CA LEU A 20 0.07 -4.90 15.14
C LEU A 20 -0.20 -5.48 13.73
N GLN A 21 -0.50 -6.77 13.62
CA GLN A 21 -0.68 -7.45 12.34
C GLN A 21 -1.83 -6.86 11.52
N CYS A 22 -2.90 -6.39 12.18
CA CYS A 22 -4.05 -5.79 11.52
C CYS A 22 -3.76 -4.38 10.93
N ASN A 23 -2.83 -3.62 11.50
CA ASN A 23 -2.52 -2.25 11.07
C ASN A 23 -1.24 -2.13 10.24
N LYS A 24 -0.62 -3.26 9.91
CA LYS A 24 0.71 -3.32 9.31
C LYS A 24 0.85 -2.52 8.00
N MET A 25 -0.21 -2.44 7.18
CA MET A 25 -0.18 -1.66 5.93
C MET A 25 -0.07 -0.16 6.19
N VAL A 26 -0.85 0.35 7.15
CA VAL A 26 -0.80 1.76 7.55
C VAL A 26 0.53 2.08 8.22
N GLU A 27 1.05 1.15 9.03
CA GLU A 27 2.37 1.30 9.64
C GLU A 27 3.49 1.36 8.58
N HIS A 28 3.46 0.50 7.57
CA HIS A 28 4.45 0.51 6.48
C HIS A 28 4.37 1.81 5.65
N PHE A 29 3.15 2.30 5.40
CA PHE A 29 2.94 3.60 4.77
C PHE A 29 3.57 4.72 5.59
N ASN A 30 3.23 4.81 6.88
CA ASN A 30 3.76 5.85 7.77
C ASN A 30 5.29 5.76 7.93
N GLN A 31 5.85 4.55 8.00
CA GLN A 31 7.30 4.30 8.04
C GLN A 31 8.02 4.80 6.78
N THR A 32 7.34 4.88 5.64
CA THR A 32 7.91 5.40 4.39
C THR A 32 7.71 6.90 4.28
N LEU A 33 6.51 7.39 4.58
CA LEU A 33 6.13 8.79 4.39
C LEU A 33 6.84 9.72 5.39
N ILE A 34 6.93 9.34 6.67
CA ILE A 34 7.49 10.22 7.71
C ILE A 34 8.97 10.56 7.41
N PRO A 35 9.85 9.59 7.07
CA PRO A 35 11.22 9.92 6.67
C PRO A 35 11.31 10.75 5.39
N GLN A 36 10.43 10.53 4.41
CA GLN A 36 10.39 11.36 3.20
C GLN A 36 10.02 12.81 3.54
N LEU A 37 8.98 13.01 4.34
CA LEU A 37 8.54 14.32 4.80
C LEU A 37 9.64 15.03 5.59
N LYS A 38 10.30 14.33 6.53
CA LYS A 38 11.43 14.86 7.30
C LYS A 38 12.55 15.41 6.43
N LYS A 39 12.84 14.77 5.29
CA LYS A 39 13.86 15.26 4.34
C LYS A 39 13.45 16.61 3.74
N TYR A 40 12.20 16.74 3.30
CA TYR A 40 11.68 17.98 2.74
C TYR A 40 11.60 19.11 3.76
N THR A 41 11.30 18.79 5.02
CA THR A 41 11.11 19.78 6.09
C THR A 41 12.39 20.12 6.85
N THR A 42 13.57 19.62 6.42
CA THR A 42 14.83 19.81 7.15
C THR A 42 15.14 21.29 7.40
N ASN A 43 14.82 22.16 6.43
CA ASN A 43 15.09 23.60 6.48
C ASN A 43 13.90 24.42 7.00
N ASP A 44 12.71 23.84 7.04
CA ASP A 44 11.47 24.52 7.44
C ASP A 44 10.47 23.51 8.06
N PRO A 45 10.69 23.13 9.33
CA PRO A 45 9.85 22.13 10.02
C PRO A 45 8.43 22.61 10.32
N ASP A 46 8.25 23.92 10.53
CA ASP A 46 6.97 24.50 10.92
C ASP A 46 5.97 24.49 9.76
N ASN A 47 6.46 24.57 8.51
CA ASN A 47 5.63 24.52 7.30
C ASN A 47 5.56 23.13 6.65
N TRP A 48 5.61 22.06 7.44
CA TRP A 48 5.57 20.68 6.92
C TRP A 48 4.34 20.38 6.06
N GLU A 49 3.21 21.04 6.33
CA GLU A 49 1.95 20.89 5.59
C GLU A 49 2.12 21.27 4.11
N CYS A 50 2.96 22.26 3.81
CA CYS A 50 3.29 22.65 2.44
C CYS A 50 4.06 21.55 1.70
N PHE A 51 4.84 20.74 2.41
CA PHE A 51 5.64 19.66 1.83
C PHE A 51 4.89 18.33 1.74
N PHE A 52 3.78 18.18 2.47
CA PHE A 52 3.01 16.94 2.51
C PHE A 52 2.49 16.48 1.14
N PRO A 53 1.90 17.34 0.28
CA PRO A 53 1.44 16.92 -1.05
C PRO A 53 2.56 16.36 -1.92
N TYR A 54 3.78 16.91 -1.81
CA TYR A 54 4.94 16.45 -2.57
C TYR A 54 5.42 15.09 -2.09
N ALA A 55 5.52 14.89 -0.77
CA ALA A 55 5.87 13.60 -0.19
C ALA A 55 4.83 12.52 -0.53
N PHE A 56 3.54 12.88 -0.45
CA PHE A 56 2.43 11.99 -0.78
C PHE A 56 2.42 11.62 -2.27
N PHE A 57 2.64 12.59 -3.16
CA PHE A 57 2.76 12.34 -4.59
C PHE A 57 3.96 11.44 -4.90
N ALA A 58 5.13 11.72 -4.32
CA ALA A 58 6.32 10.90 -4.50
C ALA A 58 6.07 9.45 -4.07
N TYR A 59 5.40 9.22 -2.95
CA TYR A 59 4.98 7.89 -2.52
C TYR A 59 4.05 7.22 -3.56
N ASN A 60 2.96 7.90 -3.94
CA ASN A 60 1.97 7.33 -4.86
C ASN A 60 2.49 7.11 -6.29
N ALA A 61 3.52 7.85 -6.70
CA ALA A 61 4.14 7.73 -8.00
C ALA A 61 5.31 6.75 -8.05
N THR A 62 5.82 6.31 -6.89
CA THR A 62 6.92 5.37 -6.83
C THR A 62 6.40 3.94 -6.95
N ARG A 63 7.03 3.13 -7.81
CA ARG A 63 6.70 1.71 -7.94
C ARG A 63 7.14 0.94 -6.70
N HIS A 64 6.23 0.17 -6.11
CA HIS A 64 6.56 -0.69 -4.97
C HIS A 64 7.17 -2.01 -5.44
N THR A 65 8.11 -2.56 -4.67
CA THR A 65 8.84 -3.78 -5.03
C THR A 65 7.95 -5.02 -5.07
N THR A 66 6.96 -5.11 -4.18
CA THR A 66 6.07 -6.28 -4.10
C THR A 66 5.02 -6.30 -5.20
N THR A 67 4.46 -5.14 -5.56
CA THR A 67 3.41 -5.04 -6.58
C THR A 67 3.97 -4.81 -7.97
N HIS A 68 5.19 -4.26 -8.09
CA HIS A 68 5.82 -3.76 -9.31
C HIS A 68 5.09 -2.59 -9.99
N HIS A 69 4.12 -1.99 -9.29
CA HIS A 69 3.29 -0.88 -9.75
C HIS A 69 3.27 0.23 -8.70
N SER A 70 3.05 1.47 -9.13
CA SER A 70 2.84 2.59 -8.22
C SER A 70 1.40 2.61 -7.69
N PRO A 71 1.14 3.05 -6.44
CA PRO A 71 -0.23 3.19 -5.94
C PRO A 71 -1.15 4.01 -6.85
N PHE A 72 -0.61 5.04 -7.51
CA PHE A 72 -1.33 5.83 -8.50
C PHE A 72 -1.78 4.98 -9.69
N SER A 73 -0.90 4.16 -10.26
CA SER A 73 -1.25 3.36 -11.43
C SER A 73 -2.31 2.30 -11.14
N LEU A 74 -2.38 1.81 -9.91
CA LEU A 74 -3.46 0.91 -9.48
C LEU A 74 -4.83 1.59 -9.50
N LEU A 75 -4.89 2.87 -9.12
CA LEU A 75 -6.14 3.63 -9.08
C LEU A 75 -6.52 4.21 -10.43
N GLN A 76 -5.54 4.57 -11.27
CA GLN A 76 -5.76 5.32 -12.51
C GLN A 76 -5.63 4.45 -13.78
N GLY A 77 -5.01 3.28 -13.69
CA GLY A 77 -4.77 2.40 -14.85
C GLY A 77 -3.58 2.77 -15.72
N TYR A 78 -2.82 3.82 -15.33
CA TYR A 78 -1.60 4.27 -16.01
C TYR A 78 -0.61 4.85 -15.01
N GLU A 79 0.68 4.84 -15.34
CA GLU A 79 1.71 5.42 -14.46
C GLU A 79 1.69 6.95 -14.51
N PRO A 80 1.89 7.64 -13.37
CA PRO A 80 1.92 9.09 -13.36
C PRO A 80 3.13 9.59 -14.15
N CYS A 81 2.93 10.67 -14.91
CA CYS A 81 4.02 11.33 -15.60
C CYS A 81 4.85 12.13 -14.59
N ILE A 82 5.97 11.54 -14.14
CA ILE A 82 6.88 12.13 -13.15
C ILE A 82 8.11 12.78 -13.76
N THR A 83 8.27 12.70 -15.09
CA THR A 83 9.46 13.19 -15.78
C THR A 83 9.24 14.55 -16.42
N PHE A 84 10.15 15.50 -16.19
CA PHE A 84 10.44 16.61 -17.12
C PHE A 84 11.17 16.14 -18.40
N ASN A 85 11.21 14.83 -18.64
CA ASN A 85 11.90 14.23 -19.76
C ASN A 85 10.91 14.18 -20.93
N TYR A 86 11.13 15.08 -21.89
CA TYR A 86 10.27 15.31 -23.05
C TYR A 86 10.06 14.06 -23.94
N ASP A 87 10.82 13.00 -23.72
CA ASP A 87 10.69 11.74 -24.48
C ASP A 87 9.55 10.83 -23.98
N TRP A 88 9.05 11.03 -22.76
CA TRP A 88 7.90 10.29 -22.22
C TRP A 88 6.58 11.05 -22.45
N VAL A 89 6.45 11.76 -23.58
CA VAL A 89 5.13 12.16 -24.07
C VAL A 89 4.30 10.89 -24.06
N CYS A 90 3.28 10.87 -23.20
CA CYS A 90 2.37 9.76 -23.07
C CYS A 90 1.72 9.56 -24.44
N HIS A 91 2.20 8.58 -25.21
CA HIS A 91 1.58 8.16 -26.46
C HIS A 91 0.29 7.38 -26.15
N LEU A 92 -0.57 7.93 -25.31
CA LEU A 92 -1.97 7.57 -25.31
C LEU A 92 -2.59 8.42 -26.41
N THR A 93 -2.73 7.84 -27.60
CA THR A 93 -3.78 8.26 -28.52
C THR A 93 -5.11 8.00 -27.81
N LEU A 94 -5.55 9.02 -27.06
CA LEU A 94 -6.83 8.98 -26.38
C LEU A 94 -7.92 8.80 -27.43
N PRO A 95 -8.78 7.76 -27.34
CA PRO A 95 -9.94 7.71 -28.20
C PRO A 95 -10.79 8.96 -27.91
N LEU A 96 -11.27 9.63 -28.97
CA LEU A 96 -12.13 10.82 -28.85
C LEU A 96 -13.43 10.54 -28.07
N ASN A 97 -13.77 9.26 -27.89
CA ASN A 97 -14.93 8.82 -27.12
C ASN A 97 -14.53 8.48 -25.67
N TYR A 98 -15.17 9.17 -24.71
CA TYR A 98 -15.00 8.96 -23.27
C TYR A 98 -15.29 7.51 -22.84
N ASP A 99 -16.32 6.86 -23.38
CA ASP A 99 -16.68 5.49 -23.00
C ASP A 99 -15.59 4.50 -23.43
N ALA A 100 -15.04 4.69 -24.62
CA ALA A 100 -13.92 3.89 -25.11
C ALA A 100 -12.67 4.11 -24.26
N TYR A 101 -12.42 5.34 -23.81
CA TYR A 101 -11.31 5.66 -22.91
C TYR A 101 -11.45 4.95 -21.56
N GLN A 102 -12.61 5.08 -20.91
CA GLN A 102 -12.87 4.43 -19.62
C GLN A 102 -12.77 2.90 -19.72
N HIS A 103 -13.27 2.33 -20.82
CA HIS A 103 -13.15 0.90 -21.06
C HIS A 103 -11.68 0.46 -21.18
N ILE A 104 -10.84 1.19 -21.90
CA ILE A 104 -9.41 0.90 -22.02
C ILE A 104 -8.70 0.98 -20.66
N LEU A 105 -8.97 2.03 -19.87
CA LEU A 105 -8.39 2.17 -18.53
C LEU A 105 -8.81 1.02 -17.62
N THR A 106 -10.09 0.66 -17.64
CA THR A 106 -10.63 -0.45 -16.85
C THR A 106 -9.95 -1.77 -17.24
N LEU A 107 -9.77 -2.04 -18.54
CA LEU A 107 -9.03 -3.22 -19.00
C LEU A 107 -7.56 -3.20 -18.56
N ALA A 108 -6.91 -2.04 -18.58
CA ALA A 108 -5.53 -1.90 -18.11
C ALA A 108 -5.43 -2.19 -16.60
N GLN A 109 -6.35 -1.65 -15.79
CA GLN A 109 -6.43 -1.93 -14.35
C GLN A 109 -6.66 -3.41 -14.06
N LEU A 110 -7.59 -4.07 -14.75
CA LEU A 110 -7.85 -5.50 -14.58
C LEU A 110 -6.59 -6.34 -14.83
N LYS A 111 -5.85 -6.04 -15.91
CA LYS A 111 -4.57 -6.70 -16.19
C LYS A 111 -3.53 -6.45 -15.11
N MET A 112 -3.44 -5.23 -14.58
CA MET A 112 -2.55 -4.91 -13.45
C MET A 112 -2.95 -5.72 -12.20
N TYR A 113 -4.24 -5.80 -11.87
CA TYR A 113 -4.72 -6.56 -10.72
C TYR A 113 -4.38 -8.05 -10.81
N GLU A 114 -4.49 -8.66 -11.98
CA GLU A 114 -4.08 -10.05 -12.20
C GLU A 114 -2.57 -10.22 -11.94
N SER A 115 -1.74 -9.34 -12.50
CA SER A 115 -0.29 -9.33 -12.26
C SER A 115 0.03 -9.21 -10.76
N ILE A 116 -0.59 -8.25 -10.08
CA ILE A 116 -0.39 -8.00 -8.65
C ILE A 116 -0.76 -9.22 -7.82
N LYS A 117 -1.88 -9.87 -8.11
CA LYS A 117 -2.29 -11.08 -7.40
C LYS A 117 -1.21 -12.16 -7.49
N THR A 118 -0.61 -12.35 -8.66
CA THR A 118 0.49 -13.31 -8.81
C THR A 118 1.74 -12.87 -8.04
N ASN A 119 2.08 -11.58 -8.04
CA ASN A 119 3.25 -11.05 -7.35
C ASN A 119 3.10 -11.12 -5.82
N LEU A 120 1.90 -10.81 -5.30
CA LEU A 120 1.56 -10.94 -3.89
C LEU A 120 1.64 -12.39 -3.42
N ASN A 121 1.14 -13.35 -4.21
CA ASN A 121 1.25 -14.76 -3.87
C ASN A 121 2.71 -15.21 -3.80
N LYS A 122 3.54 -14.84 -4.80
CA LYS A 122 4.98 -15.13 -4.79
C LYS A 122 5.68 -14.52 -3.58
N ALA A 123 5.35 -13.27 -3.23
CA ALA A 123 5.91 -12.59 -2.07
C ALA A 123 5.47 -13.23 -0.75
N ALA A 124 4.21 -13.68 -0.66
CA ALA A 124 3.69 -14.42 0.49
C ALA A 124 4.41 -15.76 0.65
N ASP A 125 4.60 -16.52 -0.43
CA ASP A 125 5.33 -17.80 -0.42
C ASP A 125 6.78 -17.61 -0.01
N ALA A 126 7.47 -16.59 -0.53
CA ALA A 126 8.83 -16.25 -0.15
C ALA A 126 8.93 -15.87 1.34
N SER A 127 7.99 -15.04 1.81
CA SER A 127 7.92 -14.63 3.22
C SER A 127 7.67 -15.82 4.14
N LYS A 128 6.80 -16.75 3.74
CA LYS A 128 6.53 -18.00 4.47
C LYS A 128 7.78 -18.87 4.56
N LYS A 129 8.48 -19.10 3.44
CA LYS A 129 9.74 -19.88 3.43
C LYS A 129 10.77 -19.29 4.39
N TYR A 130 10.93 -17.97 4.39
CA TYR A 130 11.86 -17.29 5.28
C TYR A 130 11.45 -17.41 6.76
N PHE A 131 10.16 -17.25 7.05
CA PHE A 131 9.63 -17.43 8.40
C PHE A 131 9.84 -18.86 8.88
N ASP A 132 9.48 -19.86 8.08
CA ASP A 132 9.59 -21.28 8.43
C ASP A 132 11.05 -21.73 8.67
N GLN A 133 12.03 -21.08 8.04
CA GLN A 133 13.46 -21.33 8.30
C GLN A 133 13.90 -20.84 9.69
N LYS A 134 13.36 -19.71 10.15
CA LYS A 134 13.71 -19.09 11.45
C LYS A 134 12.78 -19.51 12.58
N ALA A 135 11.60 -20.04 12.25
CA ALA A 135 10.61 -20.45 13.22
C ALA A 135 11.09 -21.66 14.01
N HIS A 136 11.21 -21.51 15.32
CA HIS A 136 11.40 -22.65 16.20
C HIS A 136 10.15 -23.52 16.17
N LYS A 137 10.29 -24.76 15.71
CA LYS A 137 9.23 -25.76 15.76
C LYS A 137 9.07 -26.24 17.20
N PHE A 138 8.17 -25.59 17.94
CA PHE A 138 7.76 -26.06 19.26
C PHE A 138 6.69 -27.15 19.09
N LYS A 139 6.95 -28.36 19.58
CA LYS A 139 5.94 -29.43 19.64
C LYS A 139 5.16 -29.26 20.94
N ILE A 140 3.88 -28.90 20.82
CA ILE A 140 2.95 -28.84 21.96
C ILE A 140 2.34 -30.22 22.12
N ASN A 141 2.53 -30.84 23.28
CA ASN A 141 1.85 -32.07 23.66
C ASN A 141 0.61 -31.75 24.51
N ILE A 142 -0.34 -32.68 24.51
CA ILE A 142 -1.47 -32.62 25.43
C ILE A 142 -0.91 -32.65 26.86
N ASN A 143 -1.30 -31.69 27.71
CA ASN A 143 -0.81 -31.37 29.06
C ASN A 143 0.40 -30.42 29.18
N ASP A 144 0.91 -29.86 28.09
CA ASP A 144 1.91 -28.79 28.21
C ASP A 144 1.30 -27.53 28.86
N LEU A 145 1.99 -26.99 29.86
CA LEU A 145 1.59 -25.76 30.52
C LEU A 145 1.85 -24.57 29.60
N VAL A 146 0.79 -23.88 29.20
CA VAL A 146 0.87 -22.65 28.40
C VAL A 146 0.63 -21.43 29.28
N LEU A 147 1.38 -20.36 29.02
CA LEU A 147 1.24 -19.11 29.76
C LEU A 147 -0.10 -18.44 29.39
N LEU A 148 -1.04 -18.43 30.33
CA LEU A 148 -2.26 -17.63 30.23
C LEU A 148 -1.95 -16.20 30.69
N THR A 149 -1.88 -15.27 29.75
CA THR A 149 -1.91 -13.85 30.06
C THR A 149 -3.37 -13.44 30.31
N LYS A 150 -3.70 -13.11 31.57
CA LYS A 150 -5.01 -12.51 31.89
C LYS A 150 -5.07 -11.13 31.21
N THR A 151 -6.00 -11.00 30.27
CA THR A 151 -6.35 -9.74 29.60
C THR A 151 -7.50 -9.08 30.32
#